data_AF-A0A660TTK7-F1
#
_entry.id   AF-A0A660TTK7-F1
#
_cell.length_a   1.000
_cell.length_b   1.000
_cell.length_c   1.000
_cell.angle_alpha   90.00
_cell.angle_beta   90.00
_cell.angle_gamma   90.00
#
_symmetry.space_group_name_H-M   'P 1'
#
loop_
_entity.id
_entity.type
_entity.pdbx_description
1 polymer ?
#
loop_
_entity_poly.entity_id
_entity_poly.type
_entity_poly.pdbx_seq_one_letter_code
_entity_poly.pdbx_strand_id
1 'polypeptide(L)'
;NACRIAGIKPAFSIEAIAMDASSREEGKRFNDPNNAGRTYLVGKGVTRKLKNGSRAYNILEGMKKAIQERNRKMTELIEKYLKELGYNIPFSYKDVVYLTPHGNATERHVVQALCEKIENRYPNKEKRLEVYRKILRYELTPEEMDDVAELQTLVRAKLIKAEMPCYVEEDERAFTSIENLTYVYRNFGAIPTYPFLGNPITEGESDLEALIKRVKSYGLYAFDLFDFRTEYSRAKEIIEVAKSHGFPVFIGTEHNTKKMIPLVGELGKFDEFLGYFRKSAQFVIGHQILSKLCNYGYIKEDGKPRIDNLQEGFDFYAEIGKKEISEDEIDELSKRSFEDNKKYFGIGD
;
A
#
# COMPACT_ATOMS: atom_id res chain seq x y z
N ASN A 1 -8.88 -2.52 16.95
CA ASN A 1 -8.47 -2.45 18.37
C ASN A 1 -7.35 -1.44 18.64
N ALA A 2 -6.20 -1.45 17.94
CA ALA A 2 -5.11 -0.49 18.24
C ALA A 2 -5.54 1.00 18.16
N CYS A 3 -6.13 1.43 17.04
CA CYS A 3 -6.58 2.81 16.88
C CYS A 3 -7.64 3.21 17.91
N ARG A 4 -8.58 2.30 18.21
CA ARG A 4 -9.59 2.47 19.28
C ARG A 4 -8.96 2.74 20.64
N ILE A 5 -7.98 1.92 21.03
CA ILE A 5 -7.24 2.10 22.30
C ILE A 5 -6.52 3.45 22.34
N ALA A 6 -5.99 3.89 21.19
CA ALA A 6 -5.32 5.18 21.06
C ALA A 6 -6.26 6.39 20.88
N GLY A 7 -7.59 6.18 20.80
CA GLY A 7 -8.54 7.27 20.51
C GLY A 7 -8.39 7.86 19.09
N ILE A 8 -7.84 7.10 18.15
CA ILE A 8 -7.60 7.53 16.76
C ILE A 8 -8.65 6.90 15.85
N LYS A 9 -9.28 7.70 14.97
CA LYS A 9 -10.20 7.18 13.95
C LYS A 9 -9.41 6.43 12.85
N PRO A 10 -9.66 5.12 12.63
CA PRO A 10 -8.92 4.36 11.62
C PRO A 10 -9.46 4.60 10.20
N ALA A 11 -8.56 4.61 9.22
CA ALA A 11 -8.89 4.41 7.82
C ALA A 11 -8.28 3.08 7.34
N PHE A 12 -9.11 2.19 6.80
CA PHE A 12 -8.68 0.88 6.32
C PHE A 12 -8.29 0.99 4.85
N SER A 13 -7.09 0.55 4.49
CA SER A 13 -6.60 0.66 3.11
C SER A 13 -5.90 -0.61 2.66
N ILE A 14 -5.78 -0.77 1.35
CA ILE A 14 -5.06 -1.86 0.69
C ILE A 14 -4.24 -1.28 -0.46
N GLU A 15 -3.09 -1.87 -0.74
CA GLU A 15 -2.22 -1.51 -1.85
C GLU A 15 -1.80 -2.76 -2.61
N ALA A 16 -1.67 -2.64 -3.92
CA ALA A 16 -1.17 -3.67 -4.82
C ALA A 16 -0.68 -3.02 -6.12
N ILE A 17 0.02 -3.83 -6.91
CA ILE A 17 0.65 -3.40 -8.15
C ILE A 17 -0.21 -3.87 -9.33
N ALA A 18 -0.50 -2.95 -10.23
CA ALA A 18 -1.04 -3.21 -11.55
C ALA A 18 0.04 -3.12 -12.63
N MET A 19 -0.25 -3.71 -13.79
CA MET A 19 0.55 -3.63 -15.00
C MET A 19 -0.30 -3.06 -16.14
N ASP A 20 0.18 -1.99 -16.77
CA ASP A 20 -0.39 -1.37 -17.97
C ASP A 20 0.47 -1.74 -19.19
N ALA A 21 -0.06 -2.63 -20.03
CA ALA A 21 0.68 -3.18 -21.17
C ALA A 21 1.08 -2.10 -22.18
N SER A 22 0.18 -1.17 -22.50
CA SER A 22 0.47 -0.04 -23.41
C SER A 22 1.64 0.81 -22.91
N SER A 23 1.63 1.19 -21.64
CA SER A 23 2.70 1.99 -21.06
C SER A 23 4.02 1.22 -20.98
N ARG A 24 3.97 -0.10 -20.77
CA ARG A 24 5.17 -0.96 -20.83
C ARG A 24 5.77 -0.96 -22.23
N GLU A 25 4.95 -1.10 -23.27
CA GLU A 25 5.39 -1.06 -24.68
C GLU A 25 5.98 0.30 -25.06
N GLU A 26 5.40 1.39 -24.56
CA GLU A 26 5.89 2.77 -24.76
C GLU A 26 7.12 3.12 -23.90
N GLY A 27 7.55 2.23 -23.01
CA GLY A 27 8.64 2.52 -22.06
C GLY A 27 8.27 3.59 -21.02
N LYS A 28 6.98 3.88 -20.84
CA LYS A 28 6.48 4.96 -19.99
C LYS A 28 6.36 4.52 -18.54
N ARG A 29 6.97 5.30 -17.64
CA ARG A 29 6.91 5.06 -16.19
C ARG A 29 5.90 5.96 -15.51
N PHE A 30 5.36 5.48 -14.40
CA PHE A 30 4.39 6.18 -13.56
C PHE A 30 4.95 6.26 -12.13
N ASN A 31 4.20 5.79 -11.14
CA ASN A 31 4.63 5.79 -9.75
C ASN A 31 5.64 4.67 -9.38
N ASP A 32 6.13 3.93 -10.37
CA ASP A 32 7.35 3.11 -10.27
C ASP A 32 8.45 3.70 -11.17
N PRO A 33 9.55 4.24 -10.61
CA PRO A 33 10.59 4.90 -11.40
C PRO A 33 11.49 3.92 -12.17
N ASN A 34 11.39 2.62 -11.88
CA ASN A 34 12.30 1.61 -12.41
C ASN A 34 11.63 0.72 -13.46
N ASN A 35 10.30 0.67 -13.51
CA ASN A 35 9.57 -0.33 -14.29
C ASN A 35 8.49 0.34 -15.15
N ALA A 36 8.70 0.39 -16.47
CA ALA A 36 7.70 0.87 -17.42
C ALA A 36 6.40 0.05 -17.33
N GLY A 37 5.25 0.74 -17.39
CA GLY A 37 3.92 0.15 -17.26
C GLY A 37 3.55 -0.41 -15.88
N ARG A 38 4.47 -0.49 -14.92
CA ARG A 38 4.13 -0.85 -13.54
C ARG A 38 3.47 0.34 -12.85
N THR A 39 2.36 0.10 -12.15
CA THR A 39 1.64 1.16 -11.44
C THR A 39 1.10 0.64 -10.11
N TYR A 40 1.54 1.24 -9.00
CA TYR A 40 0.98 1.01 -7.67
C TYR A 40 -0.38 1.69 -7.58
N LEU A 41 -1.38 1.02 -7.03
CA LEU A 41 -2.68 1.62 -6.75
C LEU A 41 -3.07 1.33 -5.31
N VAL A 42 -3.76 2.28 -4.69
CA VAL A 42 -4.27 2.14 -3.32
C VAL A 42 -5.81 2.10 -3.35
N GLY A 43 -6.41 1.23 -2.54
CA GLY A 43 -7.83 1.30 -2.19
C GLY A 43 -7.95 1.94 -0.81
N LYS A 44 -8.45 3.18 -0.74
CA LYS A 44 -8.69 3.90 0.52
C LYS A 44 -10.10 3.66 1.04
N GLY A 45 -10.26 3.41 2.33
CA GLY A 45 -11.57 3.24 2.97
C GLY A 45 -12.22 1.89 2.67
N VAL A 46 -11.50 0.77 2.84
CA VAL A 46 -12.06 -0.58 2.73
C VAL A 46 -13.22 -0.74 3.73
N THR A 47 -14.41 -1.05 3.22
CA THR A 47 -15.66 -1.09 4.00
C THR A 47 -16.27 -2.48 4.10
N ARG A 48 -15.81 -3.43 3.29
CA ARG A 48 -16.32 -4.81 3.28
C ARG A 48 -15.25 -5.79 2.83
N LYS A 49 -15.47 -7.08 3.09
CA LYS A 49 -14.65 -8.17 2.55
C LYS A 49 -15.15 -8.55 1.16
N LEU A 50 -14.25 -9.10 0.34
CA LEU A 50 -14.65 -9.73 -0.92
C LEU A 50 -15.50 -10.97 -0.65
N LYS A 51 -16.53 -11.17 -1.46
CA LYS A 51 -17.33 -12.41 -1.46
C LYS A 51 -16.47 -13.55 -1.99
N ASN A 52 -16.38 -14.66 -1.23
CA ASN A 52 -15.66 -15.86 -1.65
C ASN A 52 -16.16 -16.34 -3.02
N GLY A 53 -15.23 -16.68 -3.91
CA GLY A 53 -15.52 -17.14 -5.27
C GLY A 53 -15.97 -16.05 -6.26
N SER A 54 -16.13 -14.79 -5.83
CA SER A 54 -16.39 -13.68 -6.76
C SER A 54 -15.21 -13.44 -7.69
N ARG A 55 -15.44 -12.75 -8.83
CA ARG A 55 -14.38 -12.35 -9.76
C ARG A 55 -13.26 -11.57 -9.04
N ALA A 56 -13.61 -10.60 -8.20
CA ALA A 56 -12.64 -9.79 -7.45
C ALA A 56 -11.81 -10.66 -6.50
N TYR A 57 -12.45 -11.61 -5.80
CA TYR A 57 -11.77 -12.56 -4.94
C TYR A 57 -10.78 -13.42 -5.72
N ASN A 58 -11.18 -13.96 -6.87
CA ASN A 58 -10.32 -14.82 -7.68
C ASN A 58 -9.13 -14.07 -8.28
N ILE A 59 -9.29 -12.79 -8.66
CA ILE A 59 -8.18 -11.93 -9.11
C ILE A 59 -7.16 -11.79 -7.99
N LEU A 60 -7.59 -11.38 -6.79
CA LEU A 60 -6.69 -11.16 -5.65
C LEU A 60 -6.01 -12.46 -5.20
N GLU A 61 -6.73 -13.57 -5.16
CA GLU A 61 -6.17 -14.87 -4.81
C GLU A 61 -5.16 -15.37 -5.86
N GLY A 62 -5.38 -15.08 -7.15
CA GLY A 62 -4.41 -15.35 -8.21
C GLY A 62 -3.09 -14.62 -7.98
N MET A 63 -3.17 -13.31 -7.74
CA MET A 63 -2.00 -12.48 -7.43
C MET A 63 -1.26 -13.01 -6.19
N LYS A 64 -2.00 -13.29 -5.11
CA LYS A 64 -1.45 -13.81 -3.86
C LYS A 64 -0.73 -15.14 -4.05
N LYS A 65 -1.31 -16.09 -4.80
CA LYS A 65 -0.69 -17.39 -5.08
C LYS A 65 0.61 -17.24 -5.85
N ALA A 66 0.65 -16.39 -6.87
CA ALA A 66 1.86 -16.14 -7.65
C ALA A 66 3.00 -15.56 -6.77
N ILE A 67 2.68 -14.60 -5.90
CA ILE A 67 3.64 -14.02 -4.94
C ILE A 67 4.15 -15.09 -3.97
N GLN A 68 3.27 -15.94 -3.44
CA GLN A 68 3.63 -17.02 -2.51
C GLN A 68 4.50 -18.10 -3.18
N GLU A 69 4.16 -18.51 -4.41
CA GLU A 69 4.95 -19.45 -5.22
C GLU A 69 6.36 -18.92 -5.42
N ARG A 70 6.50 -17.63 -5.78
CA ARG A 70 7.79 -16.99 -5.94
C ARG A 70 8.60 -16.95 -4.65
N ASN A 71 7.99 -16.54 -3.53
CA ASN A 71 8.69 -16.50 -2.25
C ASN A 71 9.13 -17.89 -1.79
N ARG A 72 8.37 -18.95 -2.10
CA ARG A 72 8.76 -20.34 -1.84
C ARG A 72 9.99 -20.74 -2.64
N LYS A 73 9.98 -20.52 -3.96
CA LYS A 73 11.13 -20.78 -4.84
C LYS A 73 12.38 -20.05 -4.37
N MET A 74 12.23 -18.79 -3.98
CA MET A 74 13.33 -17.98 -3.46
C MET A 74 13.89 -18.55 -2.15
N THR A 75 13.02 -19.05 -1.28
CA THR A 75 13.43 -19.71 -0.03
C THR A 75 14.20 -21.00 -0.30
N GLU A 76 13.74 -21.81 -1.26
CA GLU A 76 14.42 -23.06 -1.69
C GLU A 76 15.80 -22.76 -2.30
N LEU A 77 15.92 -21.70 -3.12
CA LEU A 77 17.21 -21.26 -3.68
C LEU A 77 18.18 -20.82 -2.58
N ILE A 78 17.71 -20.06 -1.58
CA ILE A 78 18.53 -19.66 -0.44
C ILE A 78 19.03 -20.90 0.32
N GLU A 79 18.14 -21.85 0.63
CA GLU A 79 18.53 -23.07 1.35
C GLU A 79 19.62 -23.84 0.58
N LYS A 80 19.45 -24.00 -0.74
CA LYS A 80 20.44 -24.63 -1.61
C LYS A 80 21.77 -23.86 -1.62
N TYR A 81 21.72 -22.55 -1.78
CA TYR A 81 22.89 -21.69 -1.82
C TYR A 81 23.69 -21.73 -0.50
N LEU A 82 23.01 -21.77 0.64
CA LEU A 82 23.66 -21.93 1.94
C LEU A 82 24.40 -23.27 2.04
N LYS A 83 23.79 -24.38 1.56
CA LYS A 83 24.43 -25.70 1.53
C LYS A 83 25.66 -25.72 0.64
N GLU A 84 25.59 -25.12 -0.54
CA GLU A 84 26.73 -25.00 -1.48
C GLU A 84 27.91 -24.22 -0.85
N LEU A 85 27.62 -23.22 -0.02
CA LEU A 85 28.63 -22.48 0.73
C LEU A 85 29.16 -23.20 1.98
N GLY A 86 28.65 -24.40 2.28
CA GLY A 86 29.04 -25.22 3.44
C GLY A 86 28.32 -24.86 4.74
N TYR A 87 27.23 -24.08 4.67
CA TYR A 87 26.43 -23.72 5.84
C TYR A 87 25.22 -24.62 5.99
N ASN A 88 25.16 -25.35 7.11
CA ASN A 88 23.99 -26.15 7.47
C ASN A 88 23.03 -25.32 8.35
N ILE A 89 22.25 -24.45 7.70
CA ILE A 89 21.22 -23.61 8.33
C ILE A 89 19.87 -24.08 7.79
N PRO A 90 19.07 -24.85 8.56
CA PRO A 90 17.76 -25.30 8.11
C PRO A 90 16.83 -24.10 7.88
N PHE A 91 16.46 -23.89 6.63
CA PHE A 91 15.64 -22.76 6.19
C PHE A 91 14.54 -23.24 5.25
N SER A 92 13.30 -22.84 5.54
CA SER A 92 12.11 -23.30 4.83
C SER A 92 11.07 -22.20 4.73
N TYR A 93 10.11 -22.36 3.80
CA TYR A 93 9.05 -21.37 3.63
C TYR A 93 8.13 -21.25 4.85
N LYS A 94 8.08 -22.26 5.72
CA LYS A 94 7.34 -22.17 7.00
C LYS A 94 7.91 -21.07 7.90
N ASP A 95 9.24 -20.94 7.94
CA ASP A 95 9.92 -19.91 8.72
C ASP A 95 9.50 -18.50 8.27
N VAL A 96 9.29 -18.32 6.96
CA VAL A 96 8.83 -17.06 6.37
C VAL A 96 7.36 -16.78 6.73
N VAL A 97 6.48 -17.78 6.61
CA VAL A 97 5.04 -17.61 6.86
C VAL A 97 4.75 -17.31 8.32
N TYR A 98 5.54 -17.84 9.26
CA TYR A 98 5.39 -17.56 10.70
C TYR A 98 5.55 -16.08 11.06
N LEU A 99 6.26 -15.31 10.23
CA LEU A 99 6.38 -13.86 10.41
C LEU A 99 5.11 -13.09 10.01
N THR A 100 4.11 -13.76 9.43
CA THR A 100 2.94 -13.12 8.83
C THR A 100 1.65 -13.59 9.51
N PRO A 101 0.90 -12.70 10.19
CA PRO A 101 -0.34 -13.09 10.86
C PRO A 101 -1.42 -13.66 9.92
N HIS A 102 -1.39 -13.33 8.63
CA HIS A 102 -2.40 -13.72 7.64
C HIS A 102 -1.82 -14.33 6.35
N GLY A 103 -0.57 -14.81 6.38
CA GLY A 103 0.04 -15.50 5.23
C GLY A 103 0.36 -14.61 4.02
N ASN A 104 0.45 -13.29 4.20
CA ASN A 104 0.82 -12.35 3.13
C ASN A 104 2.32 -12.04 3.15
N ALA A 105 3.14 -13.08 2.91
CA ALA A 105 4.58 -12.96 2.88
C ALA A 105 5.09 -12.19 1.65
N THR A 106 6.21 -11.51 1.84
CA THR A 106 6.93 -10.74 0.83
C THR A 106 8.41 -11.12 0.86
N GLU A 107 9.19 -10.64 -0.11
CA GLU A 107 10.65 -10.75 -0.10
C GLU A 107 11.29 -10.29 1.22
N ARG A 108 10.73 -9.25 1.86
CA ARG A 108 11.23 -8.74 3.15
C ARG A 108 11.10 -9.79 4.25
N HIS A 109 10.01 -10.56 4.25
CA HIS A 109 9.84 -11.65 5.21
C HIS A 109 10.79 -12.81 4.95
N VAL A 110 11.10 -13.11 3.67
CA VAL A 110 12.10 -14.13 3.32
C VAL A 110 13.46 -13.76 3.91
N VAL A 111 13.88 -12.51 3.72
CA VAL A 111 15.15 -12.01 4.22
C VAL A 111 15.16 -11.92 5.74
N GLN A 112 14.09 -11.41 6.37
CA GLN A 112 13.99 -11.35 7.82
C GLN A 112 14.13 -12.76 8.44
N ALA A 113 13.42 -13.76 7.89
CA ALA A 113 13.50 -15.13 8.39
C ALA A 113 14.91 -15.72 8.25
N LEU A 114 15.61 -15.42 7.15
CA LEU A 114 17.01 -15.82 6.98
C LEU A 114 17.92 -15.18 8.04
N CYS A 115 17.79 -13.86 8.25
CA CYS A 115 18.58 -13.14 9.25
C CYS A 115 18.34 -13.71 10.66
N GLU A 116 17.09 -13.97 11.03
CA GLU A 116 16.73 -14.58 12.32
C GLU A 116 17.28 -16.01 12.46
N LYS A 117 17.35 -16.79 11.38
CA LYS A 117 17.99 -18.12 11.39
C LYS A 117 19.49 -18.05 11.63
N ILE A 118 20.17 -17.11 10.98
CA ILE A 118 21.62 -16.89 11.16
C ILE A 118 21.89 -16.44 12.60
N GLU A 119 21.10 -15.49 13.10
CA GLU A 119 21.17 -14.97 14.47
C GLU A 119 21.04 -16.09 15.51
N ASN A 120 19.99 -16.90 15.39
CA ASN A 120 19.71 -17.99 16.33
C ASN A 120 20.73 -19.13 16.22
N ARG A 121 21.31 -19.37 15.03
CA ARG A 121 22.27 -20.45 14.81
C ARG A 121 23.66 -20.13 15.35
N TYR A 122 24.04 -18.85 15.36
CA TYR A 122 25.38 -18.37 15.69
C TYR A 122 25.32 -17.24 16.73
N PRO A 123 25.35 -17.54 18.04
CA PRO A 123 25.35 -16.52 19.08
C PRO A 123 26.54 -15.55 18.99
N ASN A 124 27.70 -16.05 18.54
CA ASN A 124 28.91 -15.26 18.37
C ASN A 124 28.79 -14.28 17.19
N LYS A 125 29.08 -12.99 17.44
CA LYS A 125 28.93 -11.89 16.47
C LYS A 125 29.93 -12.01 15.31
N GLU A 126 31.17 -12.36 15.60
CA GLU A 126 32.23 -12.52 14.60
C GLU A 126 31.89 -13.64 13.61
N LYS A 127 31.28 -14.74 14.10
CA LYS A 127 30.84 -15.83 13.25
C LYS A 127 29.68 -15.43 12.34
N ARG A 128 28.71 -14.64 12.85
CA ARG A 128 27.63 -14.08 12.03
C ARG A 128 28.20 -13.19 10.93
N LEU A 129 29.17 -12.35 11.26
CA LEU A 129 29.84 -11.47 10.31
C LEU A 129 30.51 -12.28 9.18
N GLU A 130 31.25 -13.35 9.51
CA GLU A 130 31.85 -14.27 8.54
C GLU A 130 30.79 -14.90 7.62
N VAL A 131 29.68 -15.36 8.19
CA VAL A 131 28.56 -15.94 7.44
C VAL A 131 27.99 -14.91 6.47
N TYR A 132 27.64 -13.71 6.95
CA TYR A 132 27.10 -12.65 6.10
C TYR A 132 28.06 -12.27 4.98
N ARG A 133 29.35 -12.04 5.27
CA ARG A 133 30.35 -11.72 4.24
C ARG A 133 30.39 -12.76 3.14
N LYS A 134 30.40 -14.04 3.52
CA LYS A 134 30.45 -15.15 2.57
C LYS A 134 29.18 -15.27 1.73
N ILE A 135 27.99 -15.21 2.34
CA ILE A 135 26.73 -15.38 1.60
C ILE A 135 26.46 -14.17 0.68
N LEU A 136 26.78 -12.95 1.14
CA LEU A 136 26.52 -11.72 0.40
C LEU A 136 27.62 -11.36 -0.60
N ARG A 137 28.79 -12.01 -0.51
CA ARG A 137 30.01 -11.67 -1.26
C ARG A 137 30.32 -10.17 -1.14
N TYR A 138 30.26 -9.69 0.09
CA TYR A 138 30.37 -8.29 0.44
C TYR A 138 31.15 -8.15 1.74
N GLU A 139 32.09 -7.20 1.80
CA GLU A 139 32.90 -6.91 2.99
C GLU A 139 32.08 -6.11 4.01
N LEU A 140 31.09 -6.78 4.62
CA LEU A 140 30.24 -6.23 5.68
C LEU A 140 31.08 -5.80 6.89
N THR A 141 30.85 -4.62 7.46
CA THR A 141 31.49 -4.20 8.71
C THR A 141 30.68 -4.67 9.94
N PRO A 142 31.30 -4.77 11.13
CA PRO A 142 30.57 -5.05 12.37
C PRO A 142 29.45 -4.06 12.67
N GLU A 143 29.63 -2.78 12.29
CA GLU A 143 28.68 -1.70 12.52
C GLU A 143 27.46 -1.80 11.59
N GLU A 144 27.67 -2.16 10.31
CA GLU A 144 26.56 -2.42 9.37
C GLU A 144 25.66 -3.57 9.84
N MET A 145 26.20 -4.51 10.64
CA MET A 145 25.43 -5.62 11.19
C MET A 145 24.59 -5.23 12.43
N ASP A 146 24.92 -4.12 13.09
CA ASP A 146 24.17 -3.64 14.27
C ASP A 146 22.86 -2.95 13.89
N ASP A 147 22.77 -2.38 12.69
CA ASP A 147 21.52 -1.87 12.14
C ASP A 147 20.74 -2.99 11.44
N VAL A 148 19.80 -3.59 12.17
CA VAL A 148 18.96 -4.70 11.67
C VAL A 148 18.18 -4.31 10.41
N ALA A 149 17.74 -3.05 10.27
CA ALA A 149 16.94 -2.62 9.12
C ALA A 149 17.82 -2.47 7.87
N GLU A 150 19.00 -1.88 8.02
CA GLU A 150 19.97 -1.75 6.93
C GLU A 150 20.56 -3.11 6.54
N LEU A 151 20.89 -3.97 7.52
CA LEU A 151 21.35 -5.33 7.26
C LEU A 151 20.33 -6.13 6.44
N GLN A 152 19.05 -6.11 6.81
CA GLN A 152 18.00 -6.77 6.01
C GLN A 152 17.86 -6.17 4.61
N THR A 153 18.02 -4.85 4.47
CA THR A 153 17.99 -4.19 3.17
C THR A 153 19.17 -4.62 2.29
N LEU A 154 20.36 -4.72 2.86
CA LEU A 154 21.57 -5.19 2.19
C LEU A 154 21.47 -6.67 1.81
N VAL A 155 21.03 -7.54 2.72
CA VAL A 155 20.81 -8.96 2.44
C VAL A 155 19.81 -9.12 1.29
N ARG A 156 18.72 -8.34 1.29
CA ARG A 156 17.77 -8.34 0.18
C ARG A 156 18.44 -7.95 -1.14
N ALA A 157 19.18 -6.86 -1.13
CA ALA A 157 19.83 -6.30 -2.32
C ALA A 157 20.92 -7.22 -2.90
N LYS A 158 21.67 -7.94 -2.06
CA LYS A 158 22.81 -8.78 -2.46
C LYS A 158 22.47 -10.25 -2.67
N LEU A 159 21.31 -10.72 -2.20
CA LEU A 159 20.95 -12.13 -2.28
C LEU A 159 19.79 -12.42 -3.24
N ILE A 160 18.73 -11.59 -3.24
CA ILE A 160 17.45 -11.95 -3.89
C ILE A 160 16.91 -10.94 -4.89
N LYS A 161 17.63 -9.84 -5.14
CA LYS A 161 17.30 -8.90 -6.23
C LYS A 161 17.83 -9.38 -7.58
N ALA A 162 17.37 -8.77 -8.67
CA ALA A 162 17.78 -9.14 -10.03
C ALA A 162 19.30 -9.30 -10.12
N GLU A 163 19.75 -10.31 -10.87
CA GLU A 163 21.17 -10.67 -11.05
C GLU A 163 21.88 -11.24 -9.80
N MET A 164 21.19 -11.34 -8.66
CA MET A 164 21.76 -11.91 -7.43
C MET A 164 21.54 -13.43 -7.33
N PRO A 165 22.34 -14.15 -6.51
CA PRO A 165 22.41 -15.62 -6.54
C PRO A 165 21.08 -16.35 -6.30
N CYS A 166 20.18 -15.77 -5.51
CA CYS A 166 18.88 -16.36 -5.15
C CYS A 166 17.70 -15.59 -5.74
N TYR A 167 17.92 -14.84 -6.83
CA TYR A 167 16.86 -14.15 -7.54
C TYR A 167 15.86 -15.14 -8.15
N VAL A 168 14.58 -14.80 -8.06
CA VAL A 168 13.51 -15.46 -8.80
C VAL A 168 12.75 -14.38 -9.54
N GLU A 169 12.52 -14.56 -10.82
CA GLU A 169 11.75 -13.61 -11.62
C GLU A 169 10.31 -13.47 -11.11
N GLU A 170 9.74 -12.28 -11.24
CA GLU A 170 8.33 -12.06 -10.92
C GLU A 170 7.43 -12.73 -11.97
N ASP A 171 6.40 -13.41 -11.52
CA ASP A 171 5.43 -14.04 -12.40
C ASP A 171 4.40 -13.00 -12.85
N GLU A 172 4.04 -12.97 -14.13
CA GLU A 172 3.04 -12.01 -14.65
C GLU A 172 1.68 -12.14 -13.93
N ARG A 173 1.36 -13.34 -13.42
CA ARG A 173 0.16 -13.61 -12.61
C ARG A 173 0.15 -12.87 -11.26
N ALA A 174 1.30 -12.38 -10.78
CA ALA A 174 1.40 -11.56 -9.58
C ALA A 174 0.82 -10.15 -9.79
N PHE A 175 0.63 -9.75 -11.04
CA PHE A 175 0.09 -8.47 -11.44
C PHE A 175 -1.27 -8.66 -12.11
N THR A 176 -2.04 -7.57 -12.18
CA THR A 176 -3.26 -7.51 -12.97
C THR A 176 -3.38 -6.14 -13.65
N SER A 177 -4.33 -5.95 -14.55
CA SER A 177 -4.52 -4.64 -15.19
C SER A 177 -5.03 -3.59 -14.20
N ILE A 178 -4.89 -2.31 -14.54
CA ILE A 178 -5.41 -1.21 -13.72
C ILE A 178 -6.92 -1.38 -13.52
N GLU A 179 -7.67 -1.73 -14.56
CA GLU A 179 -9.13 -1.95 -14.51
C GLU A 179 -9.53 -3.09 -13.59
N ASN A 180 -8.78 -4.20 -13.63
CA ASN A 180 -9.03 -5.33 -12.74
C ASN A 180 -8.75 -4.94 -11.29
N LEU A 181 -7.67 -4.19 -11.04
CA LEU A 181 -7.32 -3.79 -9.69
C LEU A 181 -8.30 -2.74 -9.14
N THR A 182 -8.73 -1.76 -9.92
CA THR A 182 -9.81 -0.82 -9.52
C THR A 182 -11.14 -1.54 -9.32
N TYR A 183 -11.44 -2.57 -10.12
CA TYR A 183 -12.58 -3.45 -9.88
C TYR A 183 -12.48 -4.18 -8.53
N VAL A 184 -11.31 -4.73 -8.18
CA VAL A 184 -11.08 -5.38 -6.88
C VAL A 184 -11.30 -4.38 -5.73
N TYR A 185 -10.72 -3.18 -5.81
CA TYR A 185 -10.87 -2.17 -4.76
C TYR A 185 -12.30 -1.69 -4.59
N ARG A 186 -13.04 -1.48 -5.69
CA ARG A 186 -14.47 -1.17 -5.62
C ARG A 186 -15.27 -2.29 -4.96
N ASN A 187 -14.89 -3.57 -5.17
CA ASN A 187 -15.57 -4.70 -4.50
C ASN A 187 -15.23 -4.80 -3.01
N PHE A 188 -14.08 -4.29 -2.56
CA PHE A 188 -13.80 -4.00 -1.15
C PHE A 188 -14.59 -2.80 -0.60
N GLY A 189 -15.31 -2.08 -1.47
CA GLY A 189 -15.97 -0.83 -1.15
C GLY A 189 -15.02 0.33 -0.95
N ALA A 190 -13.74 0.16 -1.30
CA ALA A 190 -12.74 1.19 -1.21
C ALA A 190 -12.82 2.15 -2.41
N ILE A 191 -12.24 3.33 -2.23
CA ILE A 191 -12.04 4.35 -3.24
C ILE A 191 -10.69 4.07 -3.93
N PRO A 192 -10.67 3.69 -5.22
CA PRO A 192 -9.43 3.58 -5.96
C PRO A 192 -8.69 4.93 -5.99
N THR A 193 -7.43 4.91 -5.61
CA THR A 193 -6.57 6.07 -5.33
C THR A 193 -5.22 5.88 -6.01
N TYR A 194 -4.75 6.92 -6.68
CA TYR A 194 -3.44 6.90 -7.34
C TYR A 194 -2.37 7.47 -6.38
N PRO A 195 -1.43 6.67 -5.88
CA PRO A 195 -0.29 7.18 -5.14
C PRO A 195 0.73 7.79 -6.09
N PHE A 196 1.16 9.02 -5.83
CA PHE A 196 2.28 9.63 -6.56
C PHE A 196 3.61 9.03 -6.12
N LEU A 197 4.56 8.94 -7.05
CA LEU A 197 5.95 8.73 -6.66
C LEU A 197 6.52 9.94 -5.89
N GLY A 198 6.07 11.14 -6.28
CA GLY A 198 6.59 12.42 -5.77
C GLY A 198 7.80 12.84 -6.59
N ASN A 199 8.98 12.42 -6.16
CA ASN A 199 10.26 12.64 -6.83
C ASN A 199 11.04 11.31 -6.97
N PRO A 200 11.78 11.08 -8.08
CA PRO A 200 11.84 11.92 -9.28
C PRO A 200 10.49 11.92 -10.04
N ILE A 201 10.26 12.95 -10.85
CA ILE A 201 9.06 13.01 -11.70
C ILE A 201 9.28 12.12 -12.92
N THR A 202 8.37 11.17 -13.13
CA THR A 202 8.39 10.25 -14.29
C THR A 202 7.56 10.79 -15.46
N GLU A 203 7.66 10.14 -16.62
CA GLU A 203 6.97 10.53 -17.85
C GLU A 203 5.44 10.50 -17.71
N GLY A 204 4.91 9.62 -16.86
CA GLY A 204 3.48 9.50 -16.57
C GLY A 204 2.97 10.53 -15.56
N GLU A 205 3.85 11.14 -14.76
CA GLU A 205 3.46 12.10 -13.73
C GLU A 205 3.83 13.55 -14.08
N SER A 206 4.56 13.78 -15.17
CA SER A 206 5.03 15.12 -15.56
C SER A 206 3.90 16.09 -15.92
N ASP A 207 2.84 15.61 -16.58
CA ASP A 207 1.63 16.37 -16.89
C ASP A 207 0.48 15.96 -15.96
N LEU A 208 0.24 16.77 -14.94
CA LEU A 208 -0.76 16.51 -13.91
C LEU A 208 -2.20 16.56 -14.43
N GLU A 209 -2.49 17.41 -15.42
CA GLU A 209 -3.82 17.52 -16.02
C GLU A 209 -4.14 16.28 -16.87
N ALA A 210 -3.18 15.86 -17.68
CA ALA A 210 -3.28 14.61 -18.43
C ALA A 210 -3.39 13.39 -17.49
N LEU A 211 -2.62 13.39 -16.38
CA LEU A 211 -2.69 12.33 -15.37
C LEU A 211 -4.07 12.26 -14.72
N ILE A 212 -4.68 13.39 -14.30
CA ILE A 212 -6.03 13.37 -13.73
C ILE A 212 -7.03 12.78 -14.71
N LYS A 213 -7.00 13.19 -15.98
CA LYS A 213 -7.89 12.63 -17.00
C LYS A 213 -7.72 11.11 -17.12
N ARG A 214 -6.48 10.63 -17.09
CA ARG A 214 -6.14 9.20 -17.16
C ARG A 214 -6.63 8.43 -15.94
N VAL A 215 -6.35 8.90 -14.72
CA VAL A 215 -6.77 8.17 -13.51
C VAL A 215 -8.29 8.16 -13.38
N LYS A 216 -8.98 9.24 -13.79
CA LYS A 216 -10.45 9.28 -13.88
C LYS A 216 -11.01 8.25 -14.86
N SER A 217 -10.37 8.03 -16.02
CA SER A 217 -10.85 7.01 -16.98
C SER A 217 -10.78 5.59 -16.44
N TYR A 218 -9.93 5.34 -15.44
CA TYR A 218 -9.85 4.05 -14.74
C TYR A 218 -10.73 3.98 -13.47
N GLY A 219 -11.47 5.04 -13.14
CA GLY A 219 -12.32 5.11 -11.95
C GLY A 219 -11.56 5.38 -10.65
N LEU A 220 -10.42 6.06 -10.72
CA LEU A 220 -9.71 6.58 -9.55
C LEU A 220 -10.11 8.03 -9.30
N TYR A 221 -10.39 8.33 -8.04
CA TYR A 221 -10.97 9.62 -7.63
C TYR A 221 -10.31 10.20 -6.38
N ALA A 222 -9.03 9.87 -6.18
CA ALA A 222 -8.24 10.35 -5.07
C ALA A 222 -6.75 10.19 -5.37
N PHE A 223 -5.93 10.96 -4.66
CA PHE A 223 -4.48 10.89 -4.70
C PHE A 223 -3.86 10.56 -3.33
N ASP A 224 -2.68 9.96 -3.33
CA ASP A 224 -1.85 9.73 -2.14
C ASP A 224 -0.46 10.31 -2.37
N LEU A 225 0.12 10.93 -1.34
CA LEU A 225 1.49 11.45 -1.34
C LEU A 225 2.35 10.70 -0.34
N PHE A 226 3.62 10.49 -0.71
CA PHE A 226 4.63 9.96 0.21
C PHE A 226 5.50 11.10 0.73
N ASP A 227 5.42 11.33 2.03
CA ASP A 227 6.03 12.51 2.67
C ASP A 227 7.53 12.62 2.39
N PHE A 228 8.28 11.54 2.59
CA PHE A 228 9.73 11.53 2.41
C PHE A 228 10.20 11.52 0.94
N ARG A 229 9.29 11.32 -0.03
CA ARG A 229 9.62 11.32 -1.46
C ARG A 229 9.13 12.55 -2.20
N THR A 230 8.28 13.36 -1.59
CA THR A 230 7.63 14.46 -2.28
C THR A 230 8.21 15.77 -1.77
N GLU A 231 8.89 16.51 -2.63
CA GLU A 231 9.37 17.84 -2.30
C GLU A 231 8.21 18.82 -2.11
N TYR A 232 8.41 19.87 -1.31
CA TYR A 232 7.39 20.87 -1.01
C TYR A 232 6.75 21.49 -2.26
N SER A 233 7.56 21.91 -3.25
CA SER A 233 7.08 22.50 -4.51
C SER A 233 6.20 21.53 -5.28
N ARG A 234 6.62 20.25 -5.34
CA ARG A 234 5.88 19.20 -6.02
C ARG A 234 4.56 18.87 -5.32
N ALA A 235 4.56 18.82 -3.99
CA ALA A 235 3.34 18.66 -3.22
C ALA A 235 2.34 19.79 -3.47
N LYS A 236 2.84 21.03 -3.56
CA LYS A 236 2.03 22.21 -3.89
C LYS A 236 1.35 22.08 -5.25
N GLU A 237 2.11 21.76 -6.30
CA GLU A 237 1.56 21.53 -7.65
C GLU A 237 0.46 20.46 -7.65
N ILE A 238 0.73 19.29 -7.05
CA ILE A 238 -0.23 18.19 -7.00
C ILE A 238 -1.51 18.60 -6.27
N ILE A 239 -1.38 19.27 -5.12
CA ILE A 239 -2.52 19.70 -4.32
C ILE A 239 -3.34 20.78 -5.04
N GLU A 240 -2.71 21.71 -5.76
CA GLU A 240 -3.40 22.74 -6.53
C GLU A 240 -4.24 22.14 -7.66
N VAL A 241 -3.68 21.20 -8.43
CA VAL A 241 -4.43 20.53 -9.50
C VAL A 241 -5.51 19.60 -8.92
N ALA A 242 -5.24 18.93 -7.80
CA ALA A 242 -6.26 18.13 -7.12
C ALA A 242 -7.45 18.99 -6.62
N LYS A 243 -7.16 20.18 -6.06
CA LYS A 243 -8.15 21.16 -5.63
C LYS A 243 -9.05 21.60 -6.78
N SER A 244 -8.50 21.93 -7.95
CA SER A 244 -9.29 22.38 -9.10
C SER A 244 -10.23 21.29 -9.65
N HIS A 245 -9.96 20.02 -9.34
CA HIS A 245 -10.73 18.86 -9.79
C HIS A 245 -11.58 18.19 -8.70
N GLY A 246 -11.57 18.71 -7.46
CA GLY A 246 -12.30 18.12 -6.34
C GLY A 246 -11.74 16.77 -5.87
N PHE A 247 -10.44 16.52 -6.06
CA PHE A 247 -9.78 15.27 -5.67
C PHE A 247 -9.23 15.34 -4.23
N PRO A 248 -9.63 14.46 -3.31
CA PRO A 248 -8.95 14.34 -2.02
C PRO A 248 -7.50 13.89 -2.21
N VAL A 249 -6.60 14.43 -1.39
CA VAL A 249 -5.18 14.08 -1.37
C VAL A 249 -4.81 13.60 0.03
N PHE A 250 -4.40 12.34 0.12
CA PHE A 250 -3.90 11.71 1.33
C PHE A 250 -2.39 11.87 1.43
N ILE A 251 -1.84 11.71 2.63
CA ILE A 251 -0.41 11.69 2.88
C ILE A 251 -0.05 10.54 3.82
N GLY A 252 1.07 9.88 3.54
CA GLY A 252 1.60 8.80 4.37
C GLY A 252 3.12 8.76 4.36
N THR A 253 3.68 8.01 5.31
CA THR A 253 5.13 7.83 5.48
C THR A 253 5.71 6.64 4.71
N GLU A 254 4.85 5.81 4.09
CA GLU A 254 5.23 4.54 3.42
C GLU A 254 6.09 3.62 4.32
N HIS A 255 5.84 3.63 5.63
CA HIS A 255 6.64 2.90 6.60
C HIS A 255 6.58 1.38 6.33
N ASN A 256 7.66 0.82 5.78
CA ASN A 256 7.72 -0.59 5.37
C ASN A 256 9.02 -1.31 5.80
N THR A 257 9.79 -0.70 6.71
CA THR A 257 11.01 -1.26 7.31
C THR A 257 10.88 -1.31 8.84
N LYS A 258 11.93 -1.75 9.53
CA LYS A 258 12.01 -1.70 11.00
C LYS A 258 12.58 -0.38 11.53
N LYS A 259 12.91 0.56 10.64
CA LYS A 259 13.49 1.85 11.01
C LYS A 259 12.45 2.69 11.74
N MET A 260 12.78 3.16 12.93
CA MET A 260 11.93 4.11 13.65
C MET A 260 11.94 5.45 12.91
N ILE A 261 10.78 5.85 12.37
CA ILE A 261 10.56 7.16 11.76
C ILE A 261 9.32 7.82 12.40
N PRO A 262 9.21 9.16 12.36
CA PRO A 262 8.04 9.86 12.84
C PRO A 262 6.75 9.40 12.14
N LEU A 263 5.62 9.45 12.86
CA LEU A 263 4.29 9.19 12.27
C LEU A 263 3.80 10.37 11.40
N VAL A 264 4.32 11.56 11.65
CA VAL A 264 4.02 12.79 10.91
C VAL A 264 5.32 13.24 10.25
N GLY A 265 5.33 13.30 8.92
CA GLY A 265 6.46 13.80 8.17
C GLY A 265 6.44 15.33 8.00
N GLU A 266 7.36 15.87 7.21
CA GLU A 266 7.57 17.32 7.09
C GLU A 266 6.44 18.02 6.32
N LEU A 267 5.92 17.42 5.25
CA LEU A 267 4.86 18.04 4.45
C LEU A 267 3.58 18.25 5.27
N GLY A 268 3.30 17.31 6.18
CA GLY A 268 2.16 17.38 7.09
C GLY A 268 2.22 18.54 8.10
N LYS A 269 3.36 19.22 8.23
CA LYS A 269 3.56 20.35 9.16
C LYS A 269 3.28 21.72 8.53
N PHE A 270 3.21 21.82 7.20
CA PHE A 270 2.90 23.09 6.54
C PHE A 270 1.40 23.37 6.63
N ASP A 271 1.03 24.48 7.26
CA ASP A 271 -0.37 24.88 7.48
C ASP A 271 -1.18 24.93 6.17
N GLU A 272 -0.54 25.33 5.07
CA GLU A 272 -1.16 25.42 3.75
C GLU A 272 -1.62 24.06 3.17
N PHE A 273 -0.97 22.96 3.57
CA PHE A 273 -1.33 21.60 3.16
C PHE A 273 -2.15 20.88 4.23
N LEU A 274 -1.87 21.14 5.51
CA LEU A 274 -2.48 20.45 6.66
C LEU A 274 -4.00 20.50 6.62
N GLY A 275 -4.59 21.66 6.28
CA GLY A 275 -6.05 21.79 6.16
C GLY A 275 -6.63 20.84 5.11
N TYR A 276 -5.95 20.68 3.97
CA TYR A 276 -6.38 19.82 2.87
C TYR A 276 -6.19 18.34 3.17
N PHE A 277 -5.06 17.96 3.80
CA PHE A 277 -4.83 16.59 4.27
C PHE A 277 -5.84 16.18 5.34
N ARG A 278 -6.14 17.08 6.29
CA ARG A 278 -7.16 16.84 7.33
C ARG A 278 -8.54 16.64 6.71
N LYS A 279 -8.94 17.48 5.76
CA LYS A 279 -10.20 17.32 5.02
C LYS A 279 -10.26 16.00 4.27
N SER A 280 -9.17 15.58 3.63
CA SER A 280 -9.08 14.29 2.93
C SER A 280 -9.20 13.11 3.90
N ALA A 281 -8.57 13.18 5.08
CA ALA A 281 -8.73 12.19 6.14
C ALA A 281 -10.19 12.11 6.65
N GLN A 282 -10.84 13.27 6.86
CA GLN A 282 -12.26 13.32 7.22
C GLN A 282 -13.12 12.72 6.11
N PHE A 283 -12.82 12.99 4.85
CA PHE A 283 -13.54 12.43 3.71
C PHE A 283 -13.53 10.90 3.70
N VAL A 284 -12.37 10.25 3.88
CA VAL A 284 -12.34 8.77 3.91
C VAL A 284 -13.06 8.21 5.14
N ILE A 285 -13.01 8.90 6.27
CA ILE A 285 -13.75 8.52 7.47
C ILE A 285 -15.26 8.60 7.20
N GLY A 286 -15.75 9.70 6.60
CA GLY A 286 -17.16 9.84 6.25
C GLY A 286 -17.61 8.83 5.22
N HIS A 287 -16.77 8.52 4.22
CA HIS A 287 -17.00 7.42 3.29
C HIS A 287 -17.20 6.08 4.03
N GLN A 288 -16.34 5.75 5.00
CA GLN A 288 -16.48 4.50 5.75
C GLN A 288 -17.75 4.48 6.60
N ILE A 289 -18.06 5.58 7.30
CA ILE A 289 -19.26 5.73 8.13
C ILE A 289 -20.51 5.51 7.28
N LEU A 290 -20.66 6.25 6.19
CA LEU A 290 -21.87 6.17 5.35
C LEU A 290 -21.96 4.85 4.58
N SER A 291 -20.83 4.27 4.17
CA SER A 291 -20.83 2.92 3.57
C SER A 291 -21.36 1.89 4.56
N LYS A 292 -20.91 1.94 5.82
CA LYS A 292 -21.34 0.99 6.87
C LYS A 292 -22.79 1.22 7.28
N LEU A 293 -23.18 2.46 7.53
CA LEU A 293 -24.47 2.78 8.18
C LEU A 293 -25.61 3.03 7.18
N CYS A 294 -25.31 3.38 5.93
CA CYS A 294 -26.32 3.81 4.96
C CYS A 294 -26.21 3.11 3.59
N ASN A 295 -25.22 2.23 3.40
CA ASN A 295 -24.79 1.74 2.07
C ASN A 295 -24.57 2.88 1.06
N TYR A 296 -24.08 4.02 1.57
CA TYR A 296 -23.98 5.28 0.84
C TYR A 296 -22.52 5.72 0.77
N GLY A 297 -21.65 4.86 0.24
CA GLY A 297 -20.25 5.17 0.03
C GLY A 297 -20.01 6.10 -1.18
N TYR A 298 -18.90 6.83 -1.14
CA TYR A 298 -18.46 7.76 -2.21
C TYR A 298 -18.48 7.16 -3.63
N ILE A 299 -18.06 5.91 -3.80
CA ILE A 299 -18.05 5.22 -5.11
C ILE A 299 -19.21 4.22 -5.16
N LYS A 300 -19.97 4.26 -6.27
CA LYS A 300 -21.03 3.31 -6.60
C LYS A 300 -20.44 2.01 -7.16
N GLU A 301 -21.27 0.97 -7.28
CA GLU A 301 -20.85 -0.32 -7.85
C GLU A 301 -20.35 -0.22 -9.30
N ASP A 302 -20.91 0.71 -10.09
CA ASP A 302 -20.46 1.01 -11.45
C ASP A 302 -19.09 1.70 -11.52
N GLY A 303 -18.54 2.10 -10.36
CA GLY A 303 -17.27 2.80 -10.22
C GLY A 303 -17.33 4.31 -10.40
N LYS A 304 -18.52 4.89 -10.58
CA LYS A 304 -18.66 6.33 -10.61
C LYS A 304 -18.82 6.90 -9.20
N PRO A 305 -18.42 8.16 -8.98
CA PRO A 305 -18.77 8.89 -7.78
C PRO A 305 -20.29 8.91 -7.61
N ARG A 306 -20.74 8.88 -6.36
CA ARG A 306 -22.15 8.94 -6.03
C ARG A 306 -22.74 10.33 -6.28
N ILE A 307 -21.95 11.36 -6.01
CA ILE A 307 -22.27 12.76 -6.29
C ILE A 307 -21.41 13.15 -7.50
N ASP A 308 -22.06 13.53 -8.61
CA ASP A 308 -21.38 13.76 -9.88
C ASP A 308 -20.40 14.95 -9.81
N ASN A 309 -20.75 15.99 -9.06
CA ASN A 309 -19.83 17.07 -8.73
C ASN A 309 -18.83 16.56 -7.68
N LEU A 310 -17.58 16.33 -8.10
CA LEU A 310 -16.53 15.79 -7.25
C LEU A 310 -16.23 16.66 -6.03
N GLN A 311 -16.28 17.99 -6.19
CA GLN A 311 -16.02 18.91 -5.10
C GLN A 311 -17.13 18.83 -4.03
N GLU A 312 -18.39 18.87 -4.46
CA GLU A 312 -19.54 18.67 -3.56
C GLU A 312 -19.50 17.30 -2.87
N GLY A 313 -19.12 16.26 -3.62
CA GLY A 313 -18.91 14.93 -3.06
C GLY A 313 -17.82 14.93 -1.99
N PHE A 314 -16.67 15.52 -2.29
CA PHE A 314 -15.56 15.63 -1.35
C PHE A 314 -15.99 16.37 -0.06
N ASP A 315 -16.67 17.51 -0.20
CA ASP A 315 -17.18 18.30 0.92
C ASP A 315 -18.20 17.53 1.77
N PHE A 316 -19.16 16.89 1.12
CA PHE A 316 -20.21 16.12 1.78
C PHE A 316 -19.64 15.02 2.69
N TYR A 317 -18.78 14.15 2.15
CA TYR A 317 -18.19 13.07 2.95
C TYR A 317 -17.21 13.61 4.00
N ALA A 318 -16.49 14.71 3.74
CA ALA A 318 -15.61 15.32 4.73
C ALA A 318 -16.39 15.85 5.95
N GLU A 319 -17.53 16.53 5.73
CA GLU A 319 -18.37 17.02 6.83
C GLU A 319 -18.94 15.88 7.67
N ILE A 320 -19.25 14.73 7.06
CA ILE A 320 -19.65 13.53 7.82
C ILE A 320 -18.49 13.01 8.67
N GLY A 321 -17.28 12.87 8.13
CA GLY A 321 -16.15 12.34 8.90
C GLY A 321 -15.63 13.28 9.99
N LYS A 322 -15.94 14.58 9.87
CA LYS A 322 -15.68 15.58 10.91
C LYS A 322 -16.58 15.40 12.14
N LYS A 323 -17.78 14.83 12.00
CA LYS A 323 -18.68 14.58 13.13
C LYS A 323 -18.01 13.66 14.16
N GLU A 324 -18.17 14.00 15.43
CA GLU A 324 -17.74 13.18 16.56
C GLU A 324 -18.85 12.20 16.93
N ILE A 325 -18.89 11.07 16.21
CA ILE A 325 -19.83 9.98 16.47
C ILE A 325 -19.09 8.96 17.34
N SER A 326 -19.61 8.69 18.54
CA SER A 326 -18.99 7.72 19.45
C SER A 326 -19.13 6.30 18.90
N GLU A 327 -18.34 5.36 19.41
CA GLU A 327 -18.48 3.94 19.04
C GLU A 327 -19.86 3.40 19.45
N ASP A 328 -20.33 3.75 20.63
CA ASP A 328 -21.67 3.37 21.12
C ASP A 328 -22.76 3.90 20.17
N GLU A 329 -22.62 5.13 19.70
CA GLU A 329 -23.56 5.71 18.74
C GLU A 329 -23.48 5.00 17.37
N ILE A 330 -22.27 4.67 16.88
CA ILE A 330 -22.11 3.86 15.67
C ILE A 330 -22.78 2.49 15.83
N ASP A 331 -22.69 1.87 17.00
CA ASP A 331 -23.28 0.56 17.28
C ASP A 331 -24.81 0.64 17.36
N GLU A 332 -25.37 1.71 17.94
CA GLU A 332 -26.81 1.97 17.92
C GLU A 332 -27.33 2.26 16.50
N LEU A 333 -26.64 3.10 15.73
CA LEU A 333 -26.98 3.37 14.33
C LEU A 333 -26.90 2.12 13.48
N SER A 334 -25.95 1.21 13.76
CA SER A 334 -25.78 -0.05 13.02
C SER A 334 -26.96 -1.01 13.19
N LYS A 335 -27.84 -0.81 14.18
CA LYS A 335 -29.06 -1.60 14.40
C LYS A 335 -30.27 -1.08 13.61
N ARG A 336 -30.20 0.14 13.07
CA ARG A 336 -31.29 0.78 12.32
C ARG A 336 -31.29 0.33 10.86
N SER A 337 -32.40 0.58 10.16
CA SER A 337 -32.43 0.42 8.71
C SER A 337 -31.52 1.44 8.03
N PHE A 338 -31.04 1.13 6.83
CA PHE A 338 -30.24 2.09 6.05
C PHE A 338 -31.04 3.37 5.73
N GLU A 339 -32.35 3.28 5.51
CA GLU A 339 -33.18 4.46 5.22
C GLU A 339 -33.34 5.39 6.43
N ASP A 340 -33.50 4.84 7.63
CA ASP A 340 -33.54 5.66 8.85
C ASP A 340 -32.19 6.34 9.11
N ASN A 341 -31.09 5.65 8.83
CA ASN A 341 -29.76 6.23 8.95
C ASN A 341 -29.51 7.31 7.89
N LYS A 342 -29.98 7.13 6.65
CA LYS A 342 -29.90 8.19 5.63
C LYS A 342 -30.61 9.46 6.11
N LYS A 343 -31.82 9.35 6.66
CA LYS A 343 -32.55 10.48 7.26
C LYS A 343 -31.77 11.12 8.40
N TYR A 344 -31.18 10.32 9.30
CA TYR A 344 -30.33 10.82 10.39
C TYR A 344 -29.15 11.65 9.86
N PHE A 345 -28.53 11.23 8.75
CA PHE A 345 -27.43 11.95 8.11
C PHE A 345 -27.88 13.06 7.13
N GLY A 346 -29.19 13.31 7.00
CA GLY A 346 -29.73 14.32 6.08
C GLY A 346 -29.55 13.95 4.60
N ILE A 347 -29.42 12.66 4.29
CA ILE A 347 -29.36 12.14 2.93
C ILE A 347 -30.80 12.03 2.42
N GLY A 348 -31.15 12.80 1.39
CA GLY A 348 -32.45 12.74 0.73
C GLY A 348 -32.71 11.40 0.05
N ASP A 349 -33.98 11.13 -0.24
CA ASP A 349 -34.42 9.91 -0.95
C ASP A 349 -33.83 9.80 -2.37
#